data_AF-A0A5C8E3J8-F1
#
_entry.id   AF-A0A5C8E3J8-F1
#
_cell.length_a   1.000
_cell.length_b   1.000
_cell.length_c   1.000
_cell.angle_alpha   90.00
_cell.angle_beta   90.00
_cell.angle_gamma   90.00
#
_symmetry.space_group_name_H-M   'P 1'
#
loop_
_entity.id
_entity.type
_entity.pdbx_description
1 polymer ?
#
loop_
_entity_poly.entity_id
_entity_poly.type
_entity_poly.pdbx_seq_one_letter_code
_entity_poly.pdbx_strand_id
1 'polypeptide(L)'
;MSLFKKFPFKDKPNTASITCVHILDEKKPILYVSHDADDGYWQFLCGKNHNIEDSRVISLQQIYEFDKSIKEIANLEYGKIAYRKDKNSKWNIQ
;
A
#
# COMPACT_ATOMS: atom_id res chain seq x y z
N MET A 1 5.65 5.18 29.25
CA MET A 1 5.80 5.91 27.98
C MET A 1 5.14 5.10 26.88
N SER A 2 3.91 5.42 26.49
CA SER A 2 3.21 4.58 25.51
C SER A 2 3.63 4.96 24.10
N LEU A 3 4.55 4.18 23.51
CA LEU A 3 4.94 4.25 22.11
C LEU A 3 3.85 3.62 21.21
N PHE A 4 2.65 4.18 21.22
CA PHE A 4 1.67 3.84 20.19
C PHE A 4 2.16 4.48 18.88
N LYS A 5 2.81 3.67 18.03
CA LYS A 5 3.10 4.02 16.63
C LYS A 5 1.78 4.44 15.98
N LYS A 6 1.57 5.74 15.83
CA LYS A 6 0.34 6.31 15.29
C LYS A 6 0.19 5.81 13.84
N PHE A 7 -0.84 5.00 13.60
CA PHE A 7 -1.24 4.60 12.26
C PHE A 7 -1.65 5.86 11.47
N PRO A 8 -1.01 6.17 10.32
CA PRO A 8 -1.10 7.51 9.72
C PRO A 8 -2.28 7.68 8.76
N PHE A 9 -3.01 6.61 8.43
CA PHE A 9 -4.10 6.64 7.46
C PHE A 9 -5.40 7.12 8.10
N LYS A 10 -6.27 7.73 7.29
CA LYS A 10 -7.62 8.12 7.70
C LYS A 10 -8.56 6.91 7.79
N ASP A 11 -8.34 5.92 6.93
CA ASP A 11 -9.07 4.66 6.92
C ASP A 11 -8.79 3.82 8.18
N LYS A 12 -9.63 2.81 8.43
CA LYS A 12 -9.43 1.95 9.59
C LYS A 12 -8.19 1.06 9.40
N PRO A 13 -7.46 0.70 10.47
CA PRO A 13 -6.32 -0.22 10.38
C PRO A 13 -6.66 -1.56 9.71
N ASN A 14 -7.89 -2.04 9.86
CA ASN A 14 -8.40 -3.28 9.25
C ASN A 14 -9.05 -3.11 7.86
N THR A 15 -8.96 -1.93 7.24
CA THR A 15 -9.42 -1.73 5.85
C THR A 15 -8.70 -2.71 4.93
N ALA A 16 -9.45 -3.32 4.00
CA ALA A 16 -8.92 -4.29 3.06
C ALA A 16 -7.88 -3.65 2.13
N SER A 17 -6.78 -4.37 1.92
CA SER A 17 -5.71 -3.97 1.04
C SER A 17 -5.30 -5.16 0.17
N ILE A 18 -5.40 -4.99 -1.14
CA ILE A 18 -4.98 -5.96 -2.14
C ILE A 18 -3.49 -5.76 -2.39
N THR A 19 -2.72 -6.83 -2.33
CA THR A 19 -1.29 -6.83 -2.62
C THR A 19 -0.87 -8.10 -3.35
N CYS A 20 0.43 -8.29 -3.61
CA CYS A 20 0.93 -9.48 -4.27
C CYS A 20 1.99 -10.23 -3.44
N VAL A 21 2.12 -11.53 -3.70
CA VAL A 21 3.14 -12.40 -3.06
C VAL A 21 4.56 -11.89 -3.24
N HIS A 22 4.87 -11.21 -4.35
CA HIS A 22 6.19 -10.63 -4.56
C HIS A 22 6.55 -9.59 -3.48
N ILE A 23 5.56 -8.84 -2.99
CA ILE A 23 5.78 -7.90 -1.88
C ILE A 23 6.00 -8.70 -0.60
N LEU A 24 5.07 -9.58 -0.23
CA LEU A 24 5.08 -10.24 1.07
C LEU A 24 6.20 -11.28 1.23
N ASP A 25 6.41 -12.13 0.23
CA ASP A 25 7.26 -13.31 0.31
C ASP A 25 8.66 -13.02 -0.27
N GLU A 26 8.73 -12.33 -1.41
CA GLU A 26 10.01 -11.96 -2.06
C GLU A 26 10.58 -10.62 -1.59
N LYS A 27 9.86 -9.87 -0.74
CA LYS A 27 10.26 -8.55 -0.22
C LYS A 27 10.54 -7.52 -1.33
N LYS A 28 9.80 -7.59 -2.43
CA LYS A 28 9.86 -6.57 -3.50
C LYS A 28 9.28 -5.25 -3.00
N PRO A 29 9.79 -4.11 -3.50
CA PRO A 29 9.29 -2.81 -3.09
C PRO A 29 7.87 -2.58 -3.61
N ILE A 30 7.09 -1.83 -2.86
CA ILE A 30 5.82 -1.28 -3.36
C ILE A 30 6.17 -0.14 -4.32
N LEU A 31 5.71 -0.22 -5.56
CA LEU A 31 6.01 0.77 -6.61
C LEU A 31 4.76 1.48 -7.15
N TYR A 32 3.60 0.87 -6.95
CA TYR A 32 2.31 1.41 -7.38
C TYR A 32 1.28 1.21 -6.27
N VAL A 33 0.48 2.25 -6.03
CA VAL A 33 -0.61 2.27 -5.06
C VAL A 33 -1.83 2.91 -5.69
N SER A 34 -3.01 2.34 -5.49
CA SER A 34 -4.29 2.99 -5.78
C SER A 34 -5.18 2.97 -4.56
N HIS A 35 -5.95 4.05 -4.40
CA HIS A 35 -7.04 4.13 -3.44
C HIS A 35 -8.33 4.13 -4.25
N ASP A 36 -9.07 3.02 -4.23
CA ASP A 36 -10.22 2.82 -5.09
C ASP A 36 -11.34 3.84 -4.82
N ALA A 37 -12.06 4.26 -5.85
CA ALA A 37 -13.10 5.28 -5.74
C ALA A 37 -14.45 4.73 -5.24
N ASP A 38 -14.72 3.45 -5.49
CA ASP A 38 -16.04 2.83 -5.30
C ASP A 38 -16.13 2.10 -3.96
N ASP A 39 -15.12 1.29 -3.61
CA ASP A 39 -15.11 0.49 -2.38
C ASP A 39 -14.20 1.04 -1.28
N GLY A 40 -13.34 2.01 -1.62
CA GLY A 40 -12.37 2.61 -0.69
C GLY A 40 -11.26 1.64 -0.25
N TYR A 41 -11.07 0.54 -0.97
CA TYR A 41 -9.99 -0.39 -0.73
C TYR A 41 -8.69 0.12 -1.33
N TRP A 42 -7.61 -0.39 -0.76
CA TRP A 42 -6.27 -0.04 -1.20
C TRP A 42 -5.69 -1.16 -2.04
N GLN A 43 -4.88 -0.80 -3.03
CA GLN A 43 -4.10 -1.77 -3.79
C GLN A 43 -2.62 -1.37 -3.76
N PHE A 44 -1.73 -2.33 -3.53
CA PHE A 44 -0.29 -2.13 -3.43
C PHE A 44 0.44 -3.15 -4.31
N LEU A 45 1.12 -2.70 -5.36
CA LEU A 45 1.77 -3.56 -6.35
C LEU A 45 3.28 -3.30 -6.48
N CYS A 46 4.01 -4.35 -6.88
CA CYS A 46 5.48 -4.33 -7.00
C CYS A 46 6.01 -3.91 -8.37
N GLY A 47 5.12 -3.59 -9.34
CA GLY A 47 5.50 -3.22 -10.70
C GLY A 47 5.92 -4.37 -11.63
N LYS A 48 5.82 -5.63 -11.18
CA LYS A 48 5.94 -6.83 -12.05
C LYS A 48 4.61 -7.15 -12.74
N ASN A 49 4.62 -8.17 -13.60
CA ASN A 49 3.39 -8.86 -14.02
C ASN A 49 2.78 -9.61 -12.83
N HIS A 50 1.46 -9.63 -12.75
CA HIS A 50 0.69 -10.29 -11.69
C HIS A 50 -0.39 -11.16 -12.32
N ASN A 51 -0.55 -12.37 -11.80
CA ASN A 51 -1.72 -13.21 -12.03
C ASN A 51 -2.67 -13.12 -10.84
N ILE A 52 -3.91 -13.56 -11.00
CA ILE A 52 -4.90 -13.58 -9.90
C ILE A 52 -4.39 -14.41 -8.71
N GLU A 53 -3.66 -15.49 -8.96
CA GLU A 53 -3.08 -16.37 -7.95
C GLU A 53 -2.00 -15.69 -7.08
N ASP A 54 -1.39 -14.61 -7.61
CA ASP A 54 -0.39 -13.82 -6.87
C ASP A 54 -1.05 -12.86 -5.88
N SER A 55 -2.36 -12.61 -6.02
CA SER A 55 -3.09 -11.64 -5.20
C SER A 55 -3.24 -12.13 -3.76
N ARG A 56 -3.11 -11.19 -2.82
CA ARG A 56 -3.32 -11.40 -1.40
C ARG A 56 -4.17 -10.26 -0.87
N VAL A 57 -5.07 -10.56 0.07
CA VAL A 57 -5.82 -9.55 0.81
C VAL A 57 -5.28 -9.53 2.23
N ILE A 58 -4.82 -8.36 2.65
CA ILE A 58 -4.32 -8.10 4.00
C ILE A 58 -4.92 -6.80 4.54
N SER A 59 -4.70 -6.50 5.81
CA SER A 59 -5.12 -5.20 6.34
C SER A 59 -4.17 -4.07 5.95
N LEU A 60 -4.70 -2.85 5.87
CA LEU A 60 -3.90 -1.64 5.66
C LEU A 60 -2.83 -1.46 6.75
N GLN A 61 -3.11 -1.91 7.97
CA GLN A 61 -2.11 -1.96 9.04
C GLN A 61 -0.97 -2.93 8.72
N GLN A 62 -1.27 -4.14 8.26
CA GLN A 62 -0.26 -5.15 7.94
C GLN A 62 0.68 -4.66 6.83
N ILE A 63 0.14 -4.09 5.74
CA ILE A 63 1.00 -3.57 4.66
C ILE A 63 1.81 -2.35 5.14
N TYR A 64 1.25 -1.51 6.00
CA TYR A 64 2.00 -0.40 6.62
C TYR A 64 3.10 -0.89 7.55
N GLU A 65 2.89 -1.99 8.28
CA GLU A 65 3.94 -2.63 9.08
C GLU A 65 5.03 -3.24 8.22
N PHE A 66 4.68 -3.75 7.04
CA PHE A 66 5.60 -4.28 6.06
C PHE A 66 6.48 -3.19 5.41
N ASP A 67 5.88 -2.11 4.91
CA ASP A 67 6.61 -1.00 4.28
C ASP A 67 6.18 0.33 4.89
N LYS A 68 7.02 0.92 5.75
CA LYS A 68 6.72 2.20 6.41
C LYS A 68 6.79 3.41 5.47
N SER A 69 7.31 3.27 4.25
CA SER A 69 7.42 4.37 3.29
C SER A 69 6.06 4.80 2.74
N ILE A 70 5.04 3.94 2.80
CA ILE A 70 3.68 4.31 2.37
C ILE A 70 3.03 5.37 3.27
N LYS A 71 3.62 5.71 4.42
CA LYS A 71 3.15 6.84 5.25
C LYS A 71 3.12 8.16 4.47
N GLU A 72 3.97 8.31 3.46
CA GLU A 72 4.07 9.52 2.64
C GLU A 72 2.82 9.75 1.79
N ILE A 73 2.08 8.68 1.50
CA ILE A 73 0.83 8.68 0.72
C ILE A 73 -0.38 8.35 1.59
N ALA A 74 -0.28 8.44 2.91
CA ALA A 74 -1.38 8.10 3.82
C ALA A 74 -2.62 9.00 3.66
N ASN A 75 -2.46 10.14 2.99
CA ASN A 75 -3.53 11.07 2.65
C ASN A 75 -3.97 10.98 1.17
N LEU A 76 -3.58 9.93 0.44
CA LEU A 76 -4.02 9.71 -0.94
C LEU A 76 -5.55 9.66 -0.98
N GLU A 77 -6.16 10.54 -1.78
CA GLU A 77 -7.61 10.65 -1.88
C GLU A 77 -8.21 9.45 -2.65
N TYR A 78 -9.49 9.19 -2.45
CA TYR A 78 -10.22 8.18 -3.22
C TYR A 78 -10.14 8.47 -4.73
N GLY A 79 -10.00 7.42 -5.53
CA GLY A 79 -9.82 7.48 -6.98
C GLY A 79 -8.44 7.94 -7.44
N LYS A 80 -7.49 8.19 -6.52
CA LYS A 80 -6.12 8.62 -6.84
C LYS A 80 -5.14 7.46 -6.81
N ILE A 81 -4.03 7.67 -7.51
CA ILE A 81 -2.93 6.72 -7.57
C ILE A 81 -1.62 7.37 -7.15
N ALA A 82 -0.70 6.56 -6.67
CA ALA A 82 0.67 6.97 -6.40
C ALA A 82 1.65 5.94 -6.97
N TYR A 83 2.72 6.40 -7.61
CA TYR A 83 3.76 5.51 -8.13
C TYR A 83 5.17 6.07 -7.96
N ARG A 84 6.16 5.17 -7.89
CA ARG A 84 7.58 5.51 -7.78
C ARG A 84 8.43 4.53 -8.59
N LYS A 85 9.60 4.98 -9.03
CA LYS A 85 10.52 4.17 -9.85
C LYS A 85 11.14 3.01 -9.07
N ASP A 86 11.53 3.26 -7.83
CA ASP A 86 12.15 2.30 -6.92
C ASP A 86 11.90 2.72 -5.46
N LYS A 87 12.37 1.92 -4.49
CA LYS A 87 12.14 2.14 -3.05
C LYS A 87 12.70 3.47 -2.51
N ASN A 88 13.68 4.07 -3.19
CA ASN A 88 14.35 5.29 -2.75
C ASN A 88 13.79 6.53 -3.46
N SER A 89 12.95 6.34 -4.47
CA SER A 89 12.33 7.40 -5.24
C SER A 89 11.13 7.98 -4.51
N LYS A 90 10.89 9.28 -4.70
CA LYS A 90 9.67 9.94 -4.22
C LYS A 90 8.44 9.39 -4.93
N TRP A 91 7.31 9.42 -4.23
CA TRP A 91 6.00 9.13 -4.81
C TRP A 91 5.56 10.26 -5.75
N ASN A 92 5.02 9.89 -6.90
CA ASN A 92 4.29 10.76 -7.82
C ASN A 92 2.81 10.44 -7.65
N ILE A 93 2.00 11.45 -7.32
CA ILE A 93 0.56 11.30 -7.09
C ILE A 93 -0.19 11.81 -8.33
N GLN A 94 -1.21 11.09 -8.77
CA GLN A 94 -2.10 11.46 -9.89
C GLN A 94 -3.56 11.34 -9.48
#